data_AF-A0A1B8NVJ0-F1
#
_entry.id   AF-A0A1B8NVJ0-F1
#
_cell.length_a   1.000
_cell.length_b   1.000
_cell.length_c   1.000
_cell.angle_alpha   90.00
_cell.angle_beta   90.00
_cell.angle_gamma   90.00
#
_symmetry.space_group_name_H-M   'P 1'
#
loop_
_entity.id
_entity.type
_entity.pdbx_description
1 polymer ?
#
loop_
_entity_poly.entity_id
_entity_poly.type
_entity_poly.pdbx_seq_one_letter_code
_entity_poly.pdbx_strand_id
1 'polypeptide(L)'
;MPTMGALCLPLYFIDGQDSMLDPKLLRSDLEGVAQRLAKRGFALDTERLAALESRRRELQAETERLQNERNTRSKSIGKAKANGEDIQPLLDEVSDLGDRLDAAKTRLAEVQAEWDEQVSGLPNLPHESVPEGQSEDDNVELHRWGTPRTFDFEIRDHVDLGAQTGQLDFDLASKLTGARFAVMRGTIARLHRALTQFMLDKQTLEHGYEECYVPYMVNDDSLYGTGQLPKFGEDLFRLEDERGYRLIPTAEVPLTNFARDEIIEHKALPVRLTAHTPCFRSEAGSHGRDTRA
;
A
#
# COMPACT_ATOMS: atom_id res chain seq x y z
N MET A 1 -13.24 -22.74 -41.06
CA MET A 1 -12.91 -23.64 -39.94
C MET A 1 -11.69 -23.04 -39.23
N PRO A 2 -11.73 -22.89 -37.90
CA PRO A 2 -12.28 -21.68 -37.32
C PRO A 2 -11.23 -20.70 -36.79
N THR A 3 -11.61 -19.43 -36.93
CA THR A 3 -11.27 -18.25 -36.14
C THR A 3 -10.92 -18.54 -34.67
N MET A 4 -9.68 -18.27 -34.27
CA MET A 4 -9.34 -18.07 -32.87
C MET A 4 -9.61 -16.61 -32.52
N GLY A 5 -10.76 -16.40 -31.88
CA GLY A 5 -11.21 -15.10 -31.41
C GLY A 5 -10.24 -14.53 -30.37
N ALA A 6 -9.87 -13.27 -30.58
CA ALA A 6 -9.36 -12.42 -29.53
C ALA A 6 -10.41 -12.36 -28.42
N LEU A 7 -10.12 -13.00 -27.28
CA LEU A 7 -10.80 -12.72 -26.02
C LEU A 7 -10.30 -11.35 -25.55
N CYS A 8 -10.90 -10.31 -26.11
CA CYS A 8 -10.90 -8.98 -25.52
C CYS A 8 -11.78 -9.07 -24.27
N LEU A 9 -11.19 -9.44 -23.14
CA LEU A 9 -11.81 -9.22 -21.84
C LEU A 9 -11.89 -7.70 -21.65
N PRO A 10 -13.07 -7.13 -21.37
CA PRO A 10 -13.16 -5.72 -21.07
C PRO A 10 -12.35 -5.47 -19.79
N LEU A 11 -11.17 -4.87 -19.97
CA LEU A 11 -10.47 -4.15 -18.91
C LEU A 11 -11.43 -3.04 -18.47
N TYR A 12 -12.20 -3.33 -17.41
CA TYR A 12 -12.77 -2.30 -16.59
C TYR A 12 -11.58 -1.56 -15.98
N PHE A 13 -11.15 -0.49 -16.67
CA PHE A 13 -10.48 0.63 -16.01
C PHE A 13 -11.42 1.07 -14.90
N ILE A 14 -11.10 0.67 -13.67
CA ILE A 14 -11.67 1.31 -12.50
C ILE A 14 -10.70 2.46 -12.22
N ASP A 15 -11.08 3.64 -12.69
CA ASP A 15 -10.49 4.90 -12.26
C ASP A 15 -10.38 4.89 -10.72
N GLY A 16 -9.17 5.06 -10.21
CA GLY A 16 -8.90 5.58 -8.86
C GLY A 16 -9.40 4.78 -7.66
N GLN A 17 -9.59 3.46 -7.74
CA GLN A 17 -9.83 2.67 -6.52
C GLN A 17 -8.51 2.20 -5.90
N ASP A 18 -8.06 2.95 -4.88
CA ASP A 18 -7.01 2.58 -3.93
C ASP A 18 -7.45 1.44 -2.99
N SER A 19 -7.98 0.35 -3.56
CA SER A 19 -8.38 -0.83 -2.82
C SER A 19 -7.37 -1.95 -3.07
N MET A 20 -6.57 -2.27 -2.05
CA MET A 20 -5.55 -3.33 -2.11
C MET A 20 -6.17 -4.74 -2.27
N LEU A 21 -7.41 -4.96 -1.82
CA LEU A 21 -8.16 -6.19 -2.04
C LEU A 21 -9.13 -6.00 -3.20
N ASP A 22 -9.39 -7.05 -3.99
CA ASP A 22 -10.30 -6.97 -5.13
C ASP A 22 -11.69 -6.41 -4.70
N PRO A 23 -12.10 -5.23 -5.20
CA PRO A 23 -13.39 -4.64 -4.86
C PRO A 23 -14.57 -5.55 -5.19
N LYS A 24 -14.44 -6.42 -6.20
CA LYS A 24 -15.48 -7.41 -6.54
C LYS A 24 -15.60 -8.44 -5.44
N LEU A 25 -14.48 -8.95 -4.92
CA LEU A 25 -14.44 -9.91 -3.82
C LEU A 25 -15.11 -9.34 -2.57
N LEU A 26 -14.79 -8.11 -2.20
CA LEU A 26 -15.40 -7.41 -1.06
C LEU A 26 -16.92 -7.25 -1.20
N ARG A 27 -17.42 -7.12 -2.43
CA ARG A 27 -18.86 -6.97 -2.72
C ARG A 27 -19.59 -8.31 -2.87
N SER A 28 -18.91 -9.38 -3.30
CA SER A 28 -19.53 -10.68 -3.59
C SER A 28 -19.43 -11.68 -2.43
N ASP A 29 -18.35 -11.62 -1.64
CA ASP A 29 -18.08 -12.57 -0.55
C ASP A 29 -17.43 -11.86 0.65
N LEU A 30 -18.16 -10.90 1.22
CA LEU A 30 -17.70 -10.11 2.37
C LEU A 30 -17.44 -11.00 3.61
N GLU A 31 -18.27 -12.02 3.80
CA GLU A 31 -18.17 -12.96 4.92
C GLU A 31 -16.92 -13.83 4.82
N GLY A 32 -16.62 -14.38 3.64
CA GLY A 32 -15.38 -15.14 3.42
C GLY A 32 -14.12 -14.29 3.61
N VAL A 33 -14.15 -13.02 3.20
CA VAL A 33 -13.07 -12.06 3.47
C VAL A 33 -12.92 -11.86 4.99
N ALA A 34 -14.01 -11.61 5.72
CA ALA A 34 -13.99 -11.39 7.16
C ALA A 34 -13.40 -12.58 7.91
N GLN A 35 -13.80 -13.81 7.55
CA GLN A 35 -13.27 -15.04 8.17
C GLN A 35 -11.77 -15.20 7.95
N ARG A 36 -11.27 -14.88 6.74
CA ARG A 36 -9.83 -14.95 6.45
C ARG A 36 -9.03 -13.86 7.16
N LEU A 37 -9.59 -12.67 7.30
CA LEU A 37 -8.98 -11.58 8.06
C LEU A 37 -8.96 -11.86 9.58
N ALA A 38 -9.98 -12.54 10.10
CA ALA A 38 -10.02 -12.94 11.50
C ALA A 38 -8.85 -13.86 11.89
N LYS A 39 -8.35 -14.69 10.95
CA LYS A 39 -7.17 -15.55 11.18
C LYS A 39 -5.89 -14.79 11.53
N ARG A 40 -5.81 -13.51 11.15
CA ARG A 40 -4.70 -12.61 11.48
C ARG A 40 -5.06 -11.58 12.54
N GLY A 41 -6.12 -11.85 13.32
CA GLY A 41 -6.61 -10.98 14.40
C GLY A 41 -7.28 -9.69 13.93
N PHE A 42 -7.66 -9.59 12.65
CA PHE A 42 -8.34 -8.40 12.12
C PHE A 42 -9.86 -8.62 12.08
N ALA A 43 -10.60 -7.84 12.85
CA ALA A 43 -12.06 -7.85 12.83
C ALA A 43 -12.56 -6.86 11.75
N LEU A 44 -13.12 -7.40 10.67
CA LEU A 44 -13.74 -6.58 9.61
C LEU A 44 -15.15 -6.13 10.02
N ASP A 45 -15.44 -4.84 9.93
CA ASP A 45 -16.80 -4.31 10.13
C ASP A 45 -17.66 -4.56 8.88
N THR A 46 -18.20 -5.78 8.82
CA THR A 46 -19.03 -6.22 7.69
C THR A 46 -20.36 -5.48 7.61
N GLU A 47 -20.92 -5.05 8.74
CA GLU A 47 -22.18 -4.31 8.79
C GLU A 47 -22.01 -2.92 8.16
N ARG A 48 -20.95 -2.20 8.54
CA ARG A 48 -20.63 -0.89 7.99
C ARG A 48 -20.35 -0.95 6.49
N LEU A 49 -19.53 -1.90 6.04
CA LEU A 49 -19.24 -2.07 4.62
C LEU A 49 -20.50 -2.45 3.82
N ALA A 50 -21.34 -3.35 4.33
CA ALA A 50 -22.60 -3.71 3.67
C ALA A 50 -23.54 -2.49 3.55
N ALA A 51 -23.63 -1.66 4.60
CA ALA A 51 -24.43 -0.44 4.58
C ALA A 51 -23.90 0.58 3.56
N LEU A 52 -22.58 0.79 3.49
CA LEU A 52 -21.95 1.68 2.50
C LEU A 52 -22.19 1.20 1.07
N GLU A 53 -22.00 -0.09 0.78
CA GLU A 53 -22.27 -0.64 -0.57
C GLU A 53 -23.75 -0.56 -0.95
N SER A 54 -24.67 -0.81 0.00
CA SER A 54 -26.11 -0.63 -0.24
C SER A 54 -26.42 0.82 -0.60
N ARG A 55 -25.88 1.77 0.17
CA ARG A 55 -26.09 3.20 -0.07
C ARG A 55 -25.50 3.65 -1.40
N ARG A 56 -24.30 3.18 -1.74
CA ARG A 56 -23.65 3.44 -3.02
C ARG A 56 -24.50 2.96 -4.19
N ARG A 57 -25.06 1.74 -4.11
CA ARG A 57 -25.96 1.19 -5.15
C ARG A 57 -27.23 2.02 -5.32
N GLU A 58 -27.86 2.44 -4.23
CA GLU A 58 -29.05 3.31 -4.28
C GLU A 58 -28.75 4.64 -4.98
N LEU A 59 -27.65 5.31 -4.58
CA LEU A 59 -27.24 6.59 -5.14
C LEU A 59 -26.80 6.48 -6.60
N GLN A 60 -26.14 5.37 -6.97
CA GLN A 60 -25.79 5.06 -8.35
C GLN A 60 -27.04 4.94 -9.21
N ALA A 61 -28.03 4.15 -8.77
CA ALA A 61 -29.29 3.98 -9.49
C ALA A 61 -30.09 5.29 -9.58
N GLU A 62 -30.10 6.10 -8.50
CA GLU A 62 -30.70 7.44 -8.50
C GLU A 62 -30.02 8.36 -9.53
N THR A 63 -28.69 8.37 -9.57
CA THR A 63 -27.89 9.17 -10.50
C THR A 63 -28.17 8.77 -11.94
N GLU A 64 -28.19 7.47 -12.26
CA GLU A 64 -28.51 6.96 -13.59
C GLU A 64 -29.93 7.32 -14.03
N ARG A 65 -30.91 7.20 -13.12
CA ARG A 65 -32.29 7.59 -13.38
C ARG A 65 -32.41 9.08 -13.69
N LEU A 66 -31.87 9.96 -12.82
CA LEU A 66 -31.90 11.41 -13.00
C LEU A 66 -31.18 11.82 -14.30
N GLN A 67 -30.04 11.18 -14.59
CA GLN A 67 -29.28 11.40 -15.81
C GLN A 67 -30.10 11.06 -17.07
N ASN A 68 -30.85 9.95 -17.04
CA ASN A 68 -31.74 9.55 -18.13
C ASN A 68 -32.96 10.47 -18.28
N GLU A 69 -33.60 10.84 -17.16
CA GLU A 69 -34.73 11.77 -17.12
C GLU A 69 -34.33 13.13 -17.71
N ARG A 70 -33.22 13.71 -17.24
CA ARG A 70 -32.67 14.97 -17.75
C ARG A 70 -32.43 14.90 -19.25
N ASN A 71 -31.73 13.87 -19.73
CA ASN A 71 -31.44 13.70 -21.16
C ASN A 71 -32.71 13.55 -22.01
N THR A 72 -33.73 12.88 -21.48
CA THR A 72 -35.03 12.72 -22.16
C THR A 72 -35.77 14.06 -22.24
N ARG A 73 -35.85 14.80 -21.13
CA ARG A 73 -36.48 16.13 -21.07
C ARG A 73 -35.77 17.16 -21.94
N SER A 74 -34.42 17.16 -21.98
CA SER A 74 -33.65 18.03 -22.87
C SER A 74 -33.96 17.79 -24.35
N LYS A 75 -34.21 16.53 -24.77
CA LYS A 75 -34.64 16.23 -26.15
C LYS A 75 -36.05 16.76 -26.44
N SER A 76 -36.95 16.76 -25.46
CA SER A 76 -38.30 17.31 -25.60
C SER A 76 -38.30 18.83 -25.79
N ILE A 77 -37.36 19.56 -25.18
CA ILE A 77 -37.18 21.01 -25.42
C ILE A 77 -36.93 21.29 -26.91
N GLY A 78 -36.04 20.51 -27.55
CA GLY A 78 -35.74 20.67 -28.97
C GLY A 78 -36.98 20.48 -29.86
N LYS A 79 -37.86 19.53 -29.51
CA LYS A 79 -39.12 19.28 -30.21
C LYS A 79 -40.14 20.39 -29.98
N ALA A 80 -40.37 20.78 -28.73
CA ALA A 80 -41.31 21.85 -28.36
C ALA A 80 -40.91 23.20 -29.01
N LYS A 81 -39.61 23.51 -29.03
CA LYS A 81 -39.06 24.70 -29.71
C LYS A 81 -39.30 24.66 -31.23
N ALA A 82 -39.20 23.49 -31.86
CA ALA A 82 -39.48 23.33 -33.28
C ALA A 82 -40.98 23.49 -33.62
N ASN A 83 -41.84 23.13 -32.68
CA ASN A 83 -43.30 23.25 -32.79
C ASN A 83 -43.84 24.65 -32.40
N GLY A 84 -42.99 25.56 -31.92
CA GLY A 84 -43.41 26.90 -31.46
C GLY A 84 -44.16 26.90 -30.12
N GLU A 85 -44.00 25.85 -29.31
CA GLU A 85 -44.59 25.72 -27.97
C GLU A 85 -43.79 26.53 -26.92
N ASP A 86 -44.42 26.85 -25.79
CA ASP A 86 -43.72 27.46 -24.65
C ASP A 86 -42.75 26.44 -24.01
N ILE A 87 -41.48 26.77 -24.00
CA ILE A 87 -40.40 25.91 -23.50
C ILE A 87 -39.95 26.27 -22.09
N GLN A 88 -40.42 27.37 -21.50
CA GLN A 88 -39.99 27.81 -20.17
C GLN A 88 -40.25 26.73 -19.10
N PRO A 89 -41.42 26.06 -19.05
CA PRO A 89 -41.66 25.00 -18.07
C PRO A 89 -40.70 23.80 -18.21
N LEU A 90 -40.30 23.48 -19.46
CA LEU A 90 -39.36 22.38 -19.72
C LEU A 90 -37.92 22.78 -19.37
N LEU A 91 -37.56 24.05 -19.54
CA LEU A 91 -36.25 24.57 -19.10
C LEU A 91 -36.14 24.52 -17.58
N ASP A 92 -37.18 24.93 -16.86
CA ASP A 92 -37.22 24.90 -15.40
C ASP A 92 -37.13 23.45 -14.88
N GLU A 93 -37.85 22.49 -15.49
CA GLU A 93 -37.77 21.06 -15.15
C GLU A 93 -36.38 20.47 -15.39
N VAL A 94 -35.72 20.83 -16.50
CA VAL A 94 -34.35 20.38 -16.78
C VAL A 94 -33.34 20.99 -15.81
N SER A 95 -33.55 22.24 -15.38
CA SER A 95 -32.73 22.89 -14.36
C SER A 95 -32.83 22.16 -13.01
N ASP A 96 -34.05 21.90 -12.53
CA ASP A 96 -34.28 21.13 -11.29
C ASP A 96 -33.66 19.73 -11.35
N LEU A 97 -33.81 19.03 -12.48
CA LEU A 97 -33.17 17.74 -12.69
C LEU A 97 -31.64 17.83 -12.70
N GLY A 98 -31.09 18.96 -13.17
CA GLY A 98 -29.66 19.26 -13.10
C GLY A 98 -29.19 19.37 -11.65
N ASP A 99 -29.84 20.22 -10.86
CA ASP A 99 -29.50 20.45 -9.45
C ASP A 99 -29.60 19.16 -8.63
N ARG A 100 -30.66 18.37 -8.84
CA ARG A 100 -30.85 17.07 -8.17
C ARG A 100 -29.82 16.04 -8.59
N LEU A 101 -29.45 16.01 -9.88
CA LEU A 101 -28.41 15.11 -10.38
C LEU A 101 -27.04 15.45 -9.77
N ASP A 102 -26.70 16.73 -9.69
CA ASP A 102 -25.44 17.17 -9.11
C ASP A 102 -25.40 16.86 -7.59
N ALA A 103 -26.50 17.06 -6.87
CA ALA A 103 -26.62 16.63 -5.48
C ALA A 103 -26.52 15.10 -5.29
N ALA A 104 -27.06 14.31 -6.22
CA ALA A 104 -26.92 12.84 -6.20
C ALA A 104 -25.47 12.41 -6.46
N LYS A 105 -24.77 13.05 -7.41
CA LYS A 105 -23.35 12.79 -7.68
C LYS A 105 -22.45 13.14 -6.51
N THR A 106 -22.69 14.28 -5.84
CA THR A 106 -21.93 14.65 -4.64
C THR A 106 -22.08 13.59 -3.55
N ARG A 107 -23.32 13.19 -3.23
CA ARG A 107 -23.58 12.13 -2.23
C ARG A 107 -22.96 10.79 -2.63
N LEU A 108 -22.97 10.46 -3.91
CA LEU A 108 -22.34 9.23 -4.42
C LEU A 108 -20.81 9.30 -4.23
N ALA A 109 -20.19 10.44 -4.52
CA ALA A 109 -18.76 10.64 -4.34
C ALA A 109 -18.36 10.59 -2.85
N GLU A 110 -19.17 11.17 -1.95
CA GLU A 110 -18.97 11.09 -0.50
C GLU A 110 -19.00 9.65 -0.01
N VAL A 111 -20.01 8.87 -0.39
CA VAL A 111 -20.12 7.45 0.01
C VAL A 111 -19.00 6.61 -0.60
N GLN A 112 -18.53 6.95 -1.81
CA GLN A 112 -17.39 6.30 -2.43
C GLN A 112 -16.09 6.60 -1.66
N ALA A 113 -15.89 7.85 -1.24
CA ALA A 113 -14.74 8.23 -0.42
C ALA A 113 -14.75 7.53 0.95
N GLU A 114 -15.92 7.43 1.61
CA GLU A 114 -16.06 6.66 2.86
C GLU A 114 -15.74 5.17 2.63
N TRP A 115 -16.18 4.60 1.52
CA TRP A 115 -15.83 3.22 1.16
C TRP A 115 -14.31 3.06 0.98
N ASP A 116 -13.68 3.94 0.21
CA ASP A 116 -12.24 3.88 -0.11
C ASP A 116 -11.39 4.05 1.16
N GLU A 117 -11.80 4.91 2.09
CA GLU A 117 -11.18 5.04 3.42
C GLU A 117 -11.24 3.73 4.21
N GLN A 118 -12.40 3.06 4.24
CA GLN A 118 -12.55 1.79 4.97
C GLN A 118 -11.71 0.66 4.36
N VAL A 119 -11.62 0.59 3.02
CA VAL A 119 -10.95 -0.52 2.35
C VAL A 119 -9.44 -0.32 2.18
N SER A 120 -8.95 0.91 2.15
CA SER A 120 -7.51 1.23 2.02
C SER A 120 -6.69 0.80 3.25
N GLY A 121 -7.33 0.69 4.42
CA GLY A 121 -6.70 0.18 5.64
C GLY A 121 -6.71 -1.35 5.80
N LEU A 122 -7.33 -2.09 4.87
CA LEU A 122 -7.48 -3.54 4.99
C LEU A 122 -6.14 -4.24 4.74
N PRO A 123 -5.72 -5.13 5.65
CA PRO A 123 -4.50 -5.89 5.41
C PRO A 123 -4.74 -6.99 4.37
N ASN A 124 -3.67 -7.50 3.77
CA ASN A 124 -3.79 -8.57 2.76
C ASN A 124 -4.37 -9.87 3.38
N LEU A 125 -5.08 -10.65 2.56
CA LEU A 125 -5.63 -11.94 2.94
C LEU A 125 -4.51 -12.99 3.08
N PRO A 126 -4.40 -13.67 4.24
CA PRO A 126 -3.47 -14.79 4.37
C PRO A 126 -3.73 -15.87 3.33
N HIS A 127 -2.68 -16.44 2.73
CA HIS A 127 -2.79 -17.61 1.86
C HIS A 127 -3.26 -18.83 2.67
N GLU A 128 -3.96 -19.77 2.05
CA GLU A 128 -4.50 -20.97 2.72
C GLU A 128 -3.42 -21.87 3.36
N SER A 129 -2.18 -21.78 2.87
CA SER A 129 -1.04 -22.51 3.41
C SER A 129 -0.42 -21.88 4.65
N VAL A 130 -0.82 -20.66 5.04
CA VAL A 130 -0.30 -19.98 6.23
C VAL A 130 -0.98 -20.60 7.46
N PRO A 131 -0.23 -21.12 8.44
CA PRO A 131 -0.81 -21.67 9.65
C PRO A 131 -1.53 -20.56 10.45
N GLU A 132 -2.60 -20.95 11.13
CA GLU A 132 -3.30 -20.05 12.05
C GLU A 132 -2.45 -19.82 13.31
N GLY A 133 -2.42 -18.59 13.81
CA GLY A 133 -1.65 -18.19 14.98
C GLY A 133 -2.08 -16.83 15.51
N GLN A 134 -1.88 -16.59 16.81
CA GLN A 134 -2.23 -15.35 17.51
C GLN A 134 -1.00 -14.48 17.78
N SER A 135 0.19 -15.08 17.91
CA SER A 135 1.44 -14.38 18.19
C SER A 135 2.64 -15.03 17.47
N GLU A 136 3.82 -14.45 17.66
CA GLU A 136 5.08 -15.01 17.19
C GLU A 136 5.41 -16.40 17.76
N ASP A 137 4.79 -16.79 18.89
CA ASP A 137 4.99 -18.10 19.54
C ASP A 137 4.34 -19.25 18.76
N ASP A 138 3.34 -18.94 17.93
CA ASP A 138 2.63 -19.91 17.09
C ASP A 138 3.36 -20.16 15.75
N ASN A 139 4.48 -19.48 15.50
CA ASN A 139 5.27 -19.67 14.28
C ASN A 139 5.87 -21.08 14.22
N VAL A 140 5.78 -21.70 13.03
CA VAL A 140 6.30 -23.05 12.79
C VAL A 140 7.71 -22.96 12.17
N GLU A 141 8.71 -23.53 12.84
CA GLU A 141 10.06 -23.68 12.28
C GLU A 141 10.07 -24.73 11.15
N LEU A 142 10.36 -24.30 9.92
CA LEU A 142 10.41 -25.20 8.76
C LEU A 142 11.79 -25.83 8.57
N HIS A 143 12.85 -25.03 8.72
CA HIS A 143 14.21 -25.45 8.43
C HIS A 143 15.22 -24.80 9.38
N ARG A 144 16.27 -25.55 9.72
CA ARG A 144 17.45 -25.07 10.44
C ARG A 144 18.71 -25.45 9.68
N TRP A 145 19.65 -24.52 9.57
CA TRP A 145 20.94 -24.77 8.92
C TRP A 145 22.10 -24.37 9.84
N GLY A 146 23.10 -25.24 9.93
CA GLY A 146 24.26 -25.07 10.83
C GLY A 146 23.99 -25.54 12.26
N THR A 147 24.93 -25.25 13.15
CA THR A 147 24.84 -25.56 14.59
C THR A 147 25.36 -24.35 15.37
N PRO A 148 24.58 -23.79 16.33
CA PRO A 148 25.06 -22.69 17.17
C PRO A 148 26.40 -23.04 17.81
N ARG A 149 27.38 -22.15 17.67
CA ARG A 149 28.74 -22.38 18.16
C ARG A 149 28.76 -22.53 19.68
N THR A 150 29.49 -23.52 20.17
CA THR A 150 29.84 -23.65 21.59
C THR A 150 31.09 -22.85 21.88
N PHE A 151 31.08 -22.10 22.98
CA PHE A 151 32.21 -21.31 23.45
C PHE A 151 32.69 -21.84 24.79
N ASP A 152 34.00 -21.80 25.01
CA ASP A 152 34.70 -22.15 26.25
C ASP A 152 35.00 -20.92 27.13
N PHE A 153 34.38 -19.78 26.80
CA PHE A 153 34.48 -18.51 27.50
C PHE A 153 33.13 -17.81 27.58
N GLU A 154 33.03 -16.80 28.45
CA GLU A 154 31.83 -15.95 28.59
C GLU A 154 31.60 -15.12 27.33
N ILE A 155 30.45 -15.34 26.68
CA ILE A 155 30.10 -14.68 25.42
C ILE A 155 29.77 -13.21 25.69
N ARG A 156 30.41 -12.32 24.93
CA ARG A 156 30.10 -10.88 24.91
C ARG A 156 29.19 -10.57 23.73
N ASP A 157 28.26 -9.64 23.93
CA ASP A 157 27.42 -9.16 22.84
C ASP A 157 28.19 -8.22 21.88
N HIS A 158 27.53 -7.83 20.80
CA HIS A 158 28.13 -6.98 19.78
C HIS A 158 28.42 -5.55 20.29
N VAL A 159 27.70 -5.07 21.31
CA VAL A 159 27.91 -3.74 21.91
C VAL A 159 29.23 -3.76 22.70
N ASP A 160 29.42 -4.77 23.55
CA ASP A 160 30.63 -4.92 24.36
C ASP A 160 31.87 -5.19 23.51
N LEU A 161 31.73 -5.94 22.40
CA LEU A 161 32.80 -6.15 21.42
C LEU A 161 33.13 -4.84 20.66
N GLY A 162 32.09 -4.09 20.28
CA GLY A 162 32.22 -2.80 19.64
C GLY A 162 32.93 -1.76 20.50
N ALA A 163 32.54 -1.66 21.77
CA ALA A 163 33.11 -0.74 22.76
C ALA A 163 34.59 -1.02 23.05
N GLN A 164 35.00 -2.30 23.12
CA GLN A 164 36.42 -2.67 23.29
C GLN A 164 37.34 -2.09 22.24
N THR A 165 36.85 -1.95 21.00
CA THR A 165 37.63 -1.38 19.89
C THR A 165 37.42 0.13 19.73
N GLY A 166 36.39 0.70 20.38
CA GLY A 166 35.93 2.08 20.18
C GLY A 166 35.43 2.35 18.75
N GLN A 167 35.08 1.31 18.00
CA GLN A 167 34.70 1.41 16.58
C GLN A 167 33.21 1.25 16.32
N LEU A 168 32.42 0.88 17.34
CA LEU A 168 30.97 0.99 17.35
C LEU A 168 30.62 1.87 18.55
N ASP A 169 30.24 3.11 18.28
CA ASP A 169 30.17 4.20 19.24
C ASP A 169 28.74 4.75 19.29
N PHE A 170 27.99 4.30 20.29
CA PHE A 170 26.60 4.68 20.54
C PHE A 170 26.47 5.99 21.33
N ASP A 171 27.46 6.31 22.17
CA ASP A 171 27.51 7.59 22.90
C ASP A 171 27.70 8.76 21.93
N LEU A 172 28.61 8.60 20.96
CA LEU A 172 28.80 9.59 19.90
C LEU A 172 27.56 9.70 19.02
N ALA A 173 26.90 8.59 18.68
CA ALA A 173 25.66 8.62 17.91
C ALA A 173 24.54 9.35 18.67
N SER A 174 24.40 9.09 19.97
CA SER A 174 23.47 9.77 20.87
C SER A 174 23.74 11.27 20.94
N LYS A 175 25.02 11.67 20.95
CA LYS A 175 25.42 13.08 20.88
C LYS A 175 25.08 13.73 19.54
N LEU A 176 25.21 13.00 18.43
CA LEU A 176 24.97 13.54 17.08
C LEU A 176 23.48 13.58 16.70
N THR A 177 22.68 12.64 17.20
CA THR A 177 21.30 12.45 16.75
C THR A 177 20.36 12.09 17.89
N GLY A 178 20.67 11.04 18.65
CA GLY A 178 19.82 10.55 19.75
C GLY A 178 19.94 9.03 19.91
N ALA A 179 19.07 8.46 20.75
CA ALA A 179 19.01 7.01 20.96
C ALA A 179 18.70 6.24 19.65
N ARG A 180 19.08 4.95 19.59
CA ARG A 180 18.90 4.06 18.42
C ARG A 180 19.68 4.45 17.16
N PHE A 181 20.72 5.26 17.29
CA PHE A 181 21.70 5.52 16.23
C PHE A 181 23.06 4.92 16.60
N ALA A 182 23.91 4.64 15.60
CA ALA A 182 25.25 4.12 15.82
C ALA A 182 26.28 4.81 14.93
N VAL A 183 27.47 5.09 15.47
CA VAL A 183 28.63 5.51 14.68
C VAL A 183 29.61 4.35 14.55
N MET A 184 29.87 3.94 13.31
CA MET A 184 30.87 2.90 13.00
C MET A 184 32.16 3.53 12.47
N ARG A 185 33.32 3.03 12.91
CA ARG A 185 34.65 3.49 12.50
C ARG A 185 35.58 2.32 12.16
N GLY A 186 36.72 2.63 11.53
CA GLY A 186 37.81 1.68 11.35
C GLY A 186 37.42 0.37 10.66
N THR A 187 37.88 -0.75 11.23
CA THR A 187 37.64 -2.10 10.73
C THR A 187 36.18 -2.55 10.84
N ILE A 188 35.41 -2.09 11.84
CA ILE A 188 33.98 -2.39 11.96
C ILE A 188 33.21 -1.73 10.81
N ALA A 189 33.46 -0.44 10.53
CA ALA A 189 32.84 0.24 9.37
C ALA A 189 33.23 -0.41 8.04
N ARG A 190 34.50 -0.85 7.90
CA ARG A 190 34.96 -1.59 6.73
C ARG A 190 34.24 -2.94 6.59
N LEU A 191 34.02 -3.67 7.68
CA LEU A 191 33.29 -4.93 7.68
C LEU A 191 31.82 -4.74 7.32
N HIS A 192 31.16 -3.73 7.89
CA HIS A 192 29.79 -3.36 7.53
C HIS A 192 29.67 -3.12 6.02
N ARG A 193 30.57 -2.34 5.43
CA ARG A 193 30.62 -2.15 3.97
C ARG A 193 30.94 -3.45 3.22
N ALA A 194 31.86 -4.28 3.71
CA ALA A 194 32.19 -5.54 3.04
C ALA A 194 30.99 -6.50 2.98
N LEU A 195 30.15 -6.54 4.01
CA LEU A 195 28.91 -7.31 4.02
C LEU A 195 27.95 -6.84 2.93
N THR A 196 27.78 -5.51 2.77
CA THR A 196 26.86 -4.97 1.78
C THR A 196 27.33 -5.25 0.35
N GLN A 197 28.63 -5.13 0.08
CA GLN A 197 29.21 -5.48 -1.22
C GLN A 197 29.05 -6.98 -1.52
N PHE A 198 29.37 -7.85 -0.55
CA PHE A 198 29.17 -9.30 -0.70
C PHE A 198 27.71 -9.66 -1.00
N MET A 199 26.76 -9.04 -0.30
CA MET A 199 25.33 -9.28 -0.52
C MET A 199 24.91 -8.87 -1.94
N LEU A 200 25.29 -7.68 -2.41
CA LEU A 200 24.97 -7.22 -3.76
C LEU A 200 25.58 -8.12 -4.82
N ASP A 201 26.89 -8.39 -4.73
CA ASP A 201 27.59 -9.29 -5.65
C ASP A 201 26.92 -10.66 -5.72
N LYS A 202 26.50 -11.21 -4.57
CA LYS A 202 25.78 -12.49 -4.53
C LYS A 202 24.47 -12.43 -5.31
N GLN A 203 23.67 -11.38 -5.11
CA GLN A 203 22.37 -11.26 -5.78
C GLN A 203 22.52 -11.02 -7.29
N THR A 204 23.47 -10.20 -7.69
CA THR A 204 23.63 -9.77 -9.09
C THR A 204 24.40 -10.79 -9.93
N LEU A 205 25.48 -11.35 -9.40
CA LEU A 205 26.35 -12.28 -10.14
C LEU A 205 25.82 -13.71 -10.16
N GLU A 206 25.10 -14.13 -9.11
CA GLU A 206 24.67 -15.53 -8.97
C GLU A 206 23.16 -15.71 -8.99
N HIS A 207 22.38 -14.77 -8.48
CA HIS A 207 20.93 -14.93 -8.38
C HIS A 207 20.15 -14.21 -9.48
N GLY A 208 20.78 -13.43 -10.36
CA GLY A 208 20.13 -12.78 -11.50
C GLY A 208 19.22 -11.62 -11.13
N TYR A 209 19.57 -10.87 -10.06
CA TYR A 209 18.95 -9.58 -9.77
C TYR A 209 19.66 -8.45 -10.51
N GLU A 210 18.89 -7.47 -10.98
CA GLU A 210 19.40 -6.19 -11.45
C GLU A 210 19.66 -5.26 -10.25
N GLU A 211 20.84 -4.66 -10.19
CA GLU A 211 21.19 -3.70 -9.14
C GLU A 211 20.62 -2.32 -9.47
N CYS A 212 19.96 -1.71 -8.49
CA CYS A 212 19.34 -0.41 -8.62
C CYS A 212 19.85 0.56 -7.55
N TYR A 213 20.16 1.79 -7.96
CA TYR A 213 20.32 2.92 -7.06
C TYR A 213 19.02 3.72 -7.05
N VAL A 214 18.41 3.90 -5.88
CA VAL A 214 17.07 4.49 -5.74
C VAL A 214 17.06 5.73 -4.85
N PRO A 215 16.08 6.65 -5.01
CA PRO A 215 15.86 7.74 -4.07
C PRO A 215 15.56 7.23 -2.65
N TYR A 216 16.07 7.95 -1.64
CA TYR A 216 15.80 7.64 -0.22
C TYR A 216 14.62 8.44 0.36
N MET A 217 14.09 9.36 -0.43
CA MET A 217 12.89 10.13 -0.13
C MET A 217 11.84 9.83 -1.20
N VAL A 218 10.61 9.59 -0.78
CA VAL A 218 9.50 9.24 -1.67
C VAL A 218 8.27 10.10 -1.40
N ASN A 219 7.41 10.19 -2.41
CA ASN A 219 6.08 10.80 -2.30
C ASN A 219 5.07 9.84 -1.66
N ASP A 220 3.91 10.38 -1.28
CA ASP A 220 2.84 9.59 -0.63
C ASP A 220 2.31 8.48 -1.55
N ASP A 221 2.19 8.71 -2.86
CA ASP A 221 1.75 7.69 -3.83
C ASP A 221 2.59 6.40 -3.76
N SER A 222 3.90 6.53 -3.48
CA SER A 222 4.79 5.36 -3.41
C SER A 222 4.54 4.56 -2.13
N LEU A 223 4.19 5.24 -1.05
CA LEU A 223 3.88 4.63 0.24
C LEU A 223 2.47 4.03 0.27
N TYR A 224 1.52 4.62 -0.46
CA TYR A 224 0.22 3.98 -0.70
C TYR A 224 0.39 2.71 -1.54
N GLY A 225 1.18 2.78 -2.63
CA GLY A 225 1.42 1.64 -3.50
C GLY A 225 2.08 0.43 -2.82
N THR A 226 2.77 0.62 -1.69
CA THR A 226 3.39 -0.47 -0.91
C THR A 226 2.80 -0.63 0.50
N GLY A 227 1.68 0.04 0.80
CA GLY A 227 0.86 -0.18 1.99
C GLY A 227 1.39 0.41 3.30
N GLN A 228 2.43 1.26 3.28
CA GLN A 228 2.83 2.00 4.47
C GLN A 228 1.82 3.11 4.79
N LEU A 229 1.27 3.77 3.77
CA LEU A 229 0.13 4.66 3.94
C LEU A 229 -1.17 3.93 3.55
N PRO A 230 -2.31 4.23 4.21
CA PRO A 230 -2.48 5.27 5.24
C PRO A 230 -2.12 4.82 6.68
N LYS A 231 -1.95 3.51 6.92
CA LYS A 231 -1.99 2.92 8.27
C LYS A 231 -0.74 3.17 9.13
N PHE A 232 0.43 3.19 8.53
CA PHE A 232 1.73 3.22 9.23
C PHE A 232 2.44 4.57 9.04
N GLY A 233 1.68 5.65 8.84
CA GLY A 233 2.24 6.99 8.61
C GLY A 233 3.08 7.50 9.78
N GLU A 234 2.76 7.10 11.02
CA GLU A 234 3.50 7.46 12.24
C GLU A 234 4.85 6.72 12.35
N ASP A 235 5.01 5.61 11.62
CA ASP A 235 6.25 4.82 11.60
C ASP A 235 7.35 5.43 10.70
N LEU A 236 7.01 6.51 9.98
CA LEU A 236 7.84 7.12 8.94
C LEU A 236 8.37 8.49 9.35
N PHE A 237 9.63 8.77 9.03
CA PHE A 237 10.17 10.12 9.12
C PHE A 237 9.68 10.98 7.94
N ARG A 238 8.91 12.02 8.26
CA ARG A 238 8.39 13.01 7.30
C ARG A 238 9.26 14.25 7.27
N LEU A 239 9.53 14.76 6.08
CA LEU A 239 10.18 16.05 5.88
C LEU A 239 9.15 17.17 6.00
N GLU A 240 9.50 18.18 6.80
CA GLU A 240 8.68 19.38 7.00
C GLU A 240 8.92 20.40 5.87
N ASP A 241 8.42 20.10 4.67
CA ASP A 241 8.36 21.05 3.56
C ASP A 241 7.04 20.92 2.78
N GLU A 242 6.84 21.78 1.78
CA GLU A 242 5.63 21.79 0.94
C GLU A 242 5.44 20.49 0.13
N ARG A 243 6.51 19.73 -0.10
CA ARG A 243 6.48 18.47 -0.86
C ARG A 243 6.06 17.29 0.00
N GLY A 244 6.25 17.39 1.32
CA GLY A 244 5.79 16.39 2.29
C GLY A 244 6.43 15.01 2.11
N TYR A 245 7.62 14.93 1.52
CA TYR A 245 8.29 13.64 1.31
C TYR A 245 8.58 12.92 2.62
N ARG A 246 8.76 11.60 2.51
CA ARG A 246 9.15 10.73 3.63
C ARG A 246 10.38 9.95 3.30
N LEU A 247 11.20 9.69 4.31
CA LEU A 247 12.34 8.78 4.19
C LEU A 247 11.85 7.34 4.09
N ILE A 248 12.50 6.55 3.25
CA ILE A 248 12.10 5.16 3.00
C ILE A 248 12.36 4.27 4.23
N PRO A 249 11.40 3.43 4.65
CA PRO A 249 11.61 2.44 5.73
C PRO A 249 12.28 1.14 5.24
N THR A 250 12.39 0.98 3.92
CA THR A 250 12.99 -0.14 3.20
C THR A 250 13.13 0.22 1.70
N ALA A 251 14.10 -0.37 0.99
CA ALA A 251 14.23 -0.26 -0.46
C ALA A 251 13.03 -0.87 -1.23
N GLU A 252 12.22 -1.70 -0.58
CA GLU A 252 10.98 -2.26 -1.14
C GLU A 252 10.05 -1.16 -1.67
N VAL A 253 9.94 -0.04 -0.97
CA VAL A 253 9.06 1.08 -1.35
C VAL A 253 9.43 1.63 -2.74
N PRO A 254 10.64 2.15 -2.97
CA PRO A 254 11.00 2.66 -4.30
C PRO A 254 11.12 1.56 -5.36
N LEU A 255 11.62 0.35 -5.03
CA LEU A 255 11.82 -0.70 -6.03
C LEU A 255 10.50 -1.26 -6.56
N THR A 256 9.50 -1.48 -5.70
CA THR A 256 8.19 -2.01 -6.14
C THR A 256 7.45 -1.00 -7.00
N ASN A 257 7.60 0.29 -6.69
CA ASN A 257 6.99 1.37 -7.46
C ASN A 257 7.61 1.59 -8.85
N PHE A 258 8.65 0.85 -9.25
CA PHE A 258 9.10 0.83 -10.65
C PHE A 258 8.00 0.31 -11.59
N ALA A 259 7.10 -0.53 -11.07
CA ALA A 259 5.99 -1.10 -11.83
C ALA A 259 4.68 -0.30 -11.69
N ARG A 260 4.66 0.79 -10.90
CA ARG A 260 3.44 1.59 -10.70
C ARG A 260 3.04 2.25 -12.02
N ASP A 261 1.77 2.13 -12.38
CA ASP A 261 1.17 2.66 -13.61
C ASP A 261 1.78 2.11 -14.93
N GLU A 262 2.49 0.97 -14.85
CA GLU A 262 3.13 0.33 -16.00
C GLU A 262 2.42 -0.96 -16.42
N ILE A 263 2.38 -1.22 -17.74
CA ILE A 263 1.94 -2.50 -18.30
C ILE A 263 3.18 -3.31 -18.68
N ILE A 264 3.55 -4.26 -17.84
CA ILE A 264 4.73 -5.12 -18.07
C ILE A 264 4.36 -6.29 -18.99
N GLU A 265 5.11 -6.43 -20.09
CA GLU A 265 4.95 -7.58 -20.99
C GLU A 265 5.28 -8.89 -20.26
N HIS A 266 4.46 -9.93 -20.43
CA HIS A 266 4.65 -11.23 -19.76
C HIS A 266 6.06 -11.82 -19.94
N LYS A 267 6.68 -11.65 -21.13
CA LYS A 267 8.03 -12.15 -21.42
C LYS A 267 9.15 -11.44 -20.64
N ALA A 268 8.87 -10.27 -20.06
CA ALA A 268 9.81 -9.55 -19.19
C ALA A 268 9.76 -10.05 -17.74
N LEU A 269 8.79 -10.89 -17.38
CA LEU A 269 8.68 -11.47 -16.04
C LEU A 269 9.51 -12.76 -15.91
N PRO A 270 10.11 -13.01 -14.73
CA PRO A 270 10.08 -12.19 -13.52
C PRO A 270 11.05 -10.99 -13.59
N VAL A 271 10.59 -9.81 -13.16
CA VAL A 271 11.46 -8.67 -12.87
C VAL A 271 12.06 -8.86 -11.48
N ARG A 272 13.39 -8.76 -11.37
CA ARG A 272 14.13 -9.06 -10.13
C ARG A 272 15.11 -7.94 -9.85
N LEU A 273 14.79 -7.10 -8.87
CA LEU A 273 15.58 -5.92 -8.52
C LEU A 273 16.20 -6.08 -7.13
N THR A 274 17.41 -5.54 -6.94
CA THR A 274 18.08 -5.46 -5.64
C THR A 274 18.69 -4.08 -5.44
N ALA A 275 18.70 -3.58 -4.20
CA ALA A 275 19.32 -2.32 -3.86
C ALA A 275 19.88 -2.39 -2.44
N HIS A 276 20.94 -1.61 -2.20
CA HIS A 276 21.44 -1.33 -0.87
C HIS A 276 21.12 0.12 -0.52
N THR A 277 20.28 0.33 0.51
CA THR A 277 19.87 1.66 0.96
C THR A 277 19.98 1.78 2.48
N PRO A 278 20.23 2.98 3.03
CA PRO A 278 19.82 3.25 4.40
C PRO A 278 18.30 3.11 4.52
N CYS A 279 17.82 2.66 5.68
CA CYS A 279 16.39 2.48 5.99
C CYS A 279 16.07 3.26 7.26
N PHE A 280 14.97 4.02 7.25
CA PHE A 280 14.61 4.95 8.32
C PHE A 280 13.24 4.60 8.89
N ARG A 281 13.18 4.28 10.18
CA ARG A 281 11.95 3.92 10.90
C ARG A 281 11.90 4.68 12.21
N SER A 282 10.75 5.25 12.57
CA SER A 282 10.59 5.94 13.85
C SER A 282 10.64 4.98 15.03
N GLU A 283 10.35 3.69 14.78
CA GLU A 283 10.25 2.63 15.79
C GLU A 283 9.24 2.99 16.89
N ALA A 284 8.18 3.73 16.53
CA ALA A 284 7.08 4.07 17.42
C ALA A 284 6.48 2.80 18.03
N GLY A 285 6.28 2.79 19.35
CA GLY A 285 5.76 1.62 20.07
C GLY A 285 6.80 0.56 20.50
N SER A 286 8.08 0.70 20.13
CA SER A 286 9.17 -0.22 20.57
C SER A 286 9.70 0.05 21.99
N HIS A 287 8.94 0.75 22.84
CA HIS A 287 9.40 1.18 24.17
C HIS A 287 9.86 -0.01 25.02
N GLY A 288 11.16 -0.03 25.36
CA GLY A 288 11.76 -1.05 26.22
C GLY A 288 12.24 -2.31 25.51
N ARG A 289 12.02 -2.47 24.19
CA ARG A 289 12.56 -3.58 23.39
C ARG A 289 13.85 -3.15 22.70
N ASP A 290 14.88 -3.99 22.79
CA ASP A 290 16.22 -3.78 22.20
C ASP A 290 16.82 -2.40 22.50
N THR A 291 16.83 -2.02 23.79
CA THR A 291 17.31 -0.71 24.25
C THR A 291 18.83 -0.61 24.41
N ARG A 292 19.55 -1.74 24.34
CA ARG A 292 21.01 -1.78 24.36
C ARG A 292 21.56 -1.52 22.95
N ALA A 293 21.35 -0.30 22.48
CA ALA A 293 21.88 0.27 21.24
C ALA A 293 21.90 1.80 21.39
#